data_AF-A0A7K3PVY7-F1
#
_entry.id   AF-A0A7K3PVY7-F1
#
_cell.length_a   1.000
_cell.length_b   1.000
_cell.length_c   1.000
_cell.angle_alpha   90.00
_cell.angle_beta   90.00
_cell.angle_gamma   90.00
#
_symmetry.space_group_name_H-M   'P 1'
#
loop_
_entity.id
_entity.type
_entity.pdbx_description
1 polymer ?
#
loop_
_entity_poly.entity_id
_entity_poly.type
_entity_poly.pdbx_seq_one_letter_code
_entity_poly.pdbx_strand_id
1 'polypeptide(L)'
;AVGGRRGMEPPTPTGDAQDVQDALLVGADPEGVRLLDRSLRGLAASLTAESRPLPVVYAAWMSGNGDLHLQLAQPAGKPPAPWQQGQDQTFWMLARTDAEGYEEAETAAPYPGLVSLGTMDDSRLLLNLEAVPGIVSLSGTETDRAAVFASVAAELATNGWSDRMTITLVGFGDDLTPLAPNRIRHLDGFEDLLETMSAETRQRRGALGAAGHDSVLTGRTGPAQHTRWAPHLVLLAAQPSDEEARQLAELAADAGRLGIGYLVGTGGTDLPGAAWEMEITGEGRLLAPLLGLELDAQLLPVAQQRAVVELFTDADPGSGPGSGPEGGPGPSANTPPFLVDISEQGRPAVYARLVGSYEIIGLDTPDGERSALLHEALALLLLHREGVHPRVLSSALWPRGVTADVRDALLERL
;
A
#
# COMPACT_ATOMS: atom_id res chain seq x y z
N ALA A 1 -26.36 32.05 -3.40
CA ALA A 1 -26.22 31.56 -2.02
C ALA A 1 -25.51 30.22 -2.10
N VAL A 2 -24.25 30.17 -1.67
CA VAL A 2 -23.40 28.97 -1.71
C VAL A 2 -23.84 28.07 -0.56
N GLY A 3 -24.50 26.96 -0.89
CA GLY A 3 -24.82 25.92 0.08
C GLY A 3 -23.56 25.17 0.46
N GLY A 4 -22.98 25.51 1.61
CA GLY A 4 -21.88 24.75 2.19
C GLY A 4 -22.32 23.31 2.42
N ARG A 5 -21.61 22.36 1.82
CA ARG A 5 -21.65 20.96 2.24
C ARG A 5 -21.26 20.93 3.72
N ARG A 6 -22.23 20.72 4.61
CA ARG A 6 -21.94 20.29 5.99
C ARG A 6 -21.10 19.01 5.85
N GLY A 7 -19.86 19.05 6.32
CA GLY A 7 -19.10 17.82 6.51
C GLY A 7 -19.95 16.91 7.40
N MET A 8 -20.24 15.71 6.92
CA MET A 8 -20.84 14.67 7.76
C MET A 8 -19.82 14.39 8.86
N GLU A 9 -20.17 14.79 10.08
CA GLU A 9 -19.44 14.36 11.25
C GLU A 9 -19.58 12.84 11.33
N PRO A 10 -18.47 12.07 11.38
CA PRO A 10 -18.56 10.62 11.51
C PRO A 10 -19.35 10.28 12.77
N PRO A 11 -20.13 9.18 12.76
CA PRO A 11 -20.92 8.78 13.91
C PRO A 11 -20.04 8.63 15.15
N THR A 12 -20.55 9.04 16.30
CA THR A 12 -19.83 8.89 17.57
C THR A 12 -19.82 7.40 17.95
N PRO A 13 -18.65 6.75 18.07
CA PRO A 13 -18.58 5.34 18.44
C PRO A 13 -19.02 5.14 19.89
N THR A 14 -19.38 3.90 20.22
CA THR A 14 -19.79 3.51 21.59
C THR A 14 -19.17 2.17 21.96
N GLY A 15 -19.06 1.87 23.26
CA GLY A 15 -18.52 0.58 23.74
C GLY A 15 -17.06 0.37 23.32
N ASP A 16 -16.72 -0.86 22.91
CA ASP A 16 -15.35 -1.24 22.55
C ASP A 16 -14.74 -0.36 21.43
N ALA A 17 -15.55 0.10 20.47
CA ALA A 17 -15.11 1.01 19.41
C ALA A 17 -14.71 2.39 19.95
N GLN A 18 -15.41 2.88 20.97
CA GLN A 18 -15.05 4.13 21.64
C GLN A 18 -13.75 3.98 22.43
N ASP A 19 -13.61 2.90 23.21
CA ASP A 19 -12.40 2.64 23.99
C ASP A 19 -11.16 2.52 23.07
N VAL A 20 -11.31 1.88 21.90
CA VAL A 20 -10.26 1.79 20.89
C VAL A 20 -9.97 3.14 20.24
N GLN A 21 -11.00 3.94 19.91
CA GLN A 21 -10.79 5.29 19.39
C GLN A 21 -10.00 6.14 20.38
N ASP A 22 -10.36 6.12 21.67
CA ASP A 22 -9.67 6.87 22.71
C ASP A 22 -8.22 6.39 22.87
N ALA A 23 -7.99 5.07 22.87
CA ALA A 23 -6.64 4.51 22.91
C ALA A 23 -5.78 4.92 21.70
N LEU A 24 -6.36 4.90 20.49
CA LEU A 24 -5.70 5.37 19.27
C LEU A 24 -5.33 6.85 19.39
N LEU A 25 -6.24 7.70 19.86
CA LEU A 25 -5.99 9.14 20.02
C LEU A 25 -4.93 9.43 21.09
N VAL A 26 -4.90 8.66 22.19
CA VAL A 26 -3.89 8.80 23.26
C VAL A 26 -2.51 8.38 22.77
N GLY A 27 -2.42 7.28 22.00
CA GLY A 27 -1.16 6.75 21.48
C GLY A 27 -0.70 7.38 20.15
N ALA A 28 -1.51 8.24 19.54
CA ALA A 28 -1.22 8.80 18.22
C ALA A 28 -0.03 9.77 18.26
N ASP A 29 0.88 9.59 17.30
CA ASP A 29 1.93 10.56 16.97
C ASP A 29 1.78 11.03 15.52
N PRO A 30 0.76 11.86 15.21
CA PRO A 30 0.52 12.30 13.85
C PRO A 30 1.61 13.23 13.33
N GLU A 31 2.37 13.88 14.21
CA GLU A 31 3.49 14.72 13.84
C GLU A 31 4.69 13.88 13.41
N GLY A 32 5.09 12.88 14.20
CA GLY A 32 6.16 11.95 13.84
C GLY A 32 5.87 11.18 12.55
N VAL A 33 4.63 10.74 12.34
CA VAL A 33 4.19 10.11 11.07
C VAL A 33 4.38 11.05 9.88
N ARG A 34 3.92 12.31 9.98
CA ARG A 34 4.12 13.30 8.91
C ARG A 34 5.59 13.65 8.71
N LEU A 35 6.36 13.72 9.79
CA LEU A 35 7.78 14.03 9.76
C LEU A 35 8.56 12.94 9.03
N LEU A 36 8.28 11.67 9.33
CA LEU A 36 8.86 10.53 8.62
C LEU A 36 8.51 10.57 7.13
N ASP A 37 7.23 10.69 6.77
CA ASP A 37 6.80 10.71 5.37
C ASP A 37 7.49 11.81 4.56
N ARG A 38 7.45 13.06 5.06
CA ARG A 38 8.08 14.21 4.38
C ARG A 38 9.59 14.05 4.29
N SER A 39 10.24 13.54 5.33
CA SER A 39 11.69 13.32 5.35
C SER A 39 12.12 12.29 4.32
N LEU A 40 11.38 11.18 4.19
CA LEU A 40 11.66 10.16 3.18
C LEU A 40 11.45 10.70 1.76
N ARG A 41 10.33 11.39 1.51
CA ARG A 41 10.05 12.03 0.21
C ARG A 41 11.10 13.09 -0.15
N GLY A 42 11.50 13.90 0.82
CA GLY A 42 12.56 14.90 0.69
C GLY A 42 13.95 14.30 0.42
N LEU A 43 14.27 13.17 1.06
CA LEU A 43 15.47 12.38 0.77
C LEU A 43 15.47 11.90 -0.69
N ALA A 44 14.35 11.31 -1.13
CA ALA A 44 14.19 10.82 -2.50
C ALA A 44 14.35 11.94 -3.55
N ALA A 45 13.78 13.12 -3.28
CA ALA A 45 13.93 14.30 -4.12
C ALA A 45 15.39 14.77 -4.20
N SER A 46 16.08 14.82 -3.05
CA SER A 46 17.50 15.23 -2.96
C SER A 46 18.41 14.28 -3.74
N LEU A 47 18.24 12.97 -3.57
CA LEU A 47 18.99 11.97 -4.32
C LEU A 47 18.70 12.03 -5.83
N THR A 48 17.44 12.28 -6.20
CA THR A 48 17.06 12.47 -7.61
C THR A 48 17.75 13.69 -8.23
N ALA A 49 17.80 14.81 -7.51
CA ALA A 49 18.48 16.03 -7.95
C ALA A 49 20.00 15.80 -8.14
N GLU A 50 20.59 14.96 -7.29
CA GLU A 50 22.00 14.53 -7.40
C GLU A 50 22.23 13.41 -8.43
N SER A 51 21.18 12.94 -9.13
CA SER A 51 21.23 11.79 -10.05
C SER A 51 21.75 10.51 -9.39
N ARG A 52 21.41 10.30 -8.11
CA ARG A 52 21.76 9.12 -7.31
C ARG A 52 20.54 8.21 -7.14
N PRO A 53 20.72 6.88 -7.14
CA PRO A 53 19.63 5.96 -6.84
C PRO A 53 19.25 6.02 -5.35
N LEU A 54 18.01 5.63 -5.04
CA LEU A 54 17.62 5.37 -3.65
C LEU A 54 18.48 4.24 -3.05
N PRO A 55 19.00 4.40 -1.83
CA PRO A 55 19.59 3.29 -1.11
C PRO A 55 18.50 2.30 -0.69
N VAL A 56 18.87 1.02 -0.56
CA VAL A 56 18.01 0.02 0.07
C VAL A 56 18.00 0.29 1.57
N VAL A 57 16.85 0.69 2.11
CA VAL A 57 16.63 0.88 3.56
C VAL A 57 16.01 -0.40 4.10
N TYR A 58 16.66 -1.02 5.09
CA TYR A 58 16.12 -2.17 5.82
C TYR A 58 15.21 -1.75 6.96
N ALA A 59 15.59 -0.72 7.70
CA ALA A 59 14.82 -0.27 8.84
C ALA A 59 14.89 1.25 9.01
N ALA A 60 13.84 1.80 9.61
CA ALA A 60 13.82 3.16 10.12
C ALA A 60 13.56 3.13 11.63
N TRP A 61 14.33 3.92 12.38
CA TRP A 61 14.13 4.14 13.80
C TRP A 61 13.60 5.55 14.01
N MET A 62 12.52 5.66 14.77
CA MET A 62 12.00 6.92 15.26
C MET A 62 12.32 6.99 16.76
N SER A 63 13.33 7.78 17.11
CA SER A 63 13.75 7.98 18.49
C SER A 63 12.71 8.80 19.25
N GLY A 64 12.59 8.62 20.57
CA GLY A 64 11.64 9.37 21.41
C GLY A 64 11.85 10.91 21.40
N ASN A 65 13.03 11.38 20.99
CA ASN A 65 13.31 12.81 20.78
C ASN A 65 12.87 13.34 19.38
N GLY A 66 12.39 12.45 18.51
CA GLY A 66 11.96 12.74 17.14
C GLY A 66 13.05 12.63 16.07
N ASP A 67 14.27 12.23 16.43
CA ASP A 67 15.33 11.97 15.44
C ASP A 67 15.01 10.71 14.64
N LEU A 68 15.33 10.75 13.35
CA LEU A 68 15.13 9.64 12.43
C LEU A 68 16.46 8.99 12.09
N HIS A 69 16.53 7.67 12.16
CA HIS A 69 17.68 6.89 11.71
C HIS A 69 17.26 5.89 10.65
N LEU A 70 17.95 5.88 9.50
CA LEU A 70 17.78 4.87 8.47
C LEU A 70 18.95 3.89 8.53
N GLN A 71 18.62 2.61 8.65
CA GLN A 71 19.56 1.52 8.49
C GLN A 71 19.50 1.02 7.05
N LEU A 72 20.61 1.13 6.34
CA LEU A 72 20.77 0.76 4.95
C LEU A 72 21.28 -0.68 4.83
N ALA A 73 20.93 -1.36 3.73
CA ALA A 73 21.45 -2.70 3.45
C ALA A 73 22.94 -2.72 3.13
N GLN A 74 23.46 -1.62 2.57
CA GLN A 74 24.85 -1.47 2.17
C GLN A 74 25.24 0.02 2.16
N PRO A 75 26.54 0.35 2.25
CA PRO A 75 26.99 1.72 2.15
C PRO A 75 26.50 2.41 0.87
N ALA A 76 25.93 3.61 1.03
CA ALA A 76 25.34 4.39 -0.07
C ALA A 76 26.07 5.73 -0.32
N GLY A 77 27.32 5.82 0.16
CA GLY A 77 28.12 7.05 0.13
C GLY A 77 27.63 8.09 1.13
N LYS A 78 28.06 9.34 0.92
CA LYS A 78 27.71 10.45 1.81
C LYS A 78 26.21 10.77 1.69
N PRO A 79 25.46 10.87 2.81
CA PRO A 79 24.06 11.31 2.76
C PRO A 79 23.94 12.74 2.21
N PRO A 80 22.88 13.06 1.44
CA PRO A 80 22.60 14.43 1.01
C PRO A 80 22.17 15.28 2.22
N ALA A 81 22.52 16.57 2.24
CA ALA A 81 22.06 17.45 3.32
C ALA A 81 20.52 17.55 3.35
N PRO A 82 19.88 17.67 4.53
CA PRO A 82 20.48 17.75 5.87
C PRO A 82 20.80 16.39 6.52
N TRP A 83 20.58 15.26 5.85
CA TRP A 83 20.94 13.96 6.40
C TRP A 83 22.44 13.86 6.68
N GLN A 84 22.76 13.24 7.80
CA GLN A 84 24.12 13.06 8.28
C GLN A 84 24.45 11.57 8.37
N GLN A 85 25.74 11.26 8.28
CA GLN A 85 26.19 9.92 8.55
C GLN A 85 26.06 9.64 10.05
N GLY A 86 25.43 8.53 10.40
CA GLY A 86 25.27 8.07 11.77
C GLY A 86 26.50 7.30 12.26
N GLN A 87 26.25 6.25 13.05
CA GLN A 87 27.29 5.45 13.70
C GLN A 87 28.26 4.74 12.75
N ASP A 88 27.85 4.45 11.52
CA ASP A 88 28.71 3.86 10.48
C ASP A 88 28.24 4.25 9.06
N GLN A 89 28.79 3.61 8.02
CA GLN A 89 28.51 3.91 6.61
C GLN A 89 27.14 3.40 6.11
N THR A 90 26.47 2.57 6.90
CA THR A 90 25.13 2.02 6.65
C THR A 90 24.04 2.68 7.50
N PHE A 91 24.39 3.65 8.34
CA PHE A 91 23.41 4.42 9.11
C PHE A 91 23.38 5.87 8.67
N TRP A 92 22.20 6.35 8.27
CA TRP A 92 21.95 7.76 8.03
C TRP A 92 21.04 8.29 9.14
N MET A 93 21.28 9.52 9.57
CA MET A 93 20.53 10.16 10.65
C MET A 93 20.01 11.52 10.16
N LEU A 94 18.80 11.86 10.60
CA LEU A 94 18.20 13.16 10.41
C LEU A 94 17.68 13.66 11.75
N ALA A 95 18.18 14.81 12.19
CA ALA A 95 17.71 15.44 13.40
C ALA A 95 16.28 15.94 13.21
N ARG A 96 15.45 15.88 14.26
CA ARG A 96 14.06 16.37 14.21
C ARG A 96 13.94 17.79 13.63
N THR A 97 14.79 18.71 14.08
CA THR A 97 14.77 20.11 13.65
C THR A 97 15.06 20.28 12.15
N ASP A 98 15.90 19.41 11.60
CA ASP A 98 16.19 19.41 10.16
C ASP A 98 15.04 18.79 9.38
N ALA A 99 14.40 17.75 9.92
CA ALA A 99 13.23 17.10 9.35
C ALA A 99 12.02 18.06 9.25
N GLU A 100 11.86 18.95 10.22
CA GLU A 100 10.81 19.99 10.24
C GLU A 100 10.95 20.97 9.06
N GLY A 101 12.14 21.08 8.45
CA GLY A 101 12.40 21.90 7.27
C GLY A 101 11.89 21.30 5.95
N TYR A 102 11.46 20.04 5.92
CA TYR A 102 10.90 19.44 4.71
C TYR A 102 9.44 19.86 4.49
N GLU A 103 9.16 20.39 3.30
CA GLU A 103 7.80 20.68 2.84
C GLU A 103 7.09 19.42 2.33
N GLU A 104 5.77 19.49 2.21
CA GLU A 104 4.99 18.43 1.57
C GLU A 104 5.35 18.33 0.08
N ALA A 105 5.62 17.11 -0.37
CA ALA A 105 5.99 16.83 -1.75
C ALA A 105 5.04 15.81 -2.36
N GLU A 106 4.46 16.13 -3.53
CA GLU A 106 3.60 15.22 -4.31
C GLU A 106 4.39 14.16 -5.09
N THR A 107 5.54 13.73 -4.59
CA THR A 107 6.26 12.56 -5.13
C THR A 107 5.65 11.28 -4.59
N ALA A 108 5.85 10.13 -5.25
CA ALA A 108 5.48 8.83 -4.66
C ALA A 108 6.39 8.49 -3.47
N ALA A 109 5.90 7.66 -2.54
CA ALA A 109 6.68 7.26 -1.40
C ALA A 109 7.89 6.39 -1.83
N PRO A 110 9.10 6.64 -1.28
CA PRO A 110 10.28 5.88 -1.68
C PRO A 110 10.35 4.48 -1.06
N TYR A 111 9.83 4.34 0.17
CA TYR A 111 9.88 3.10 0.98
C TYR A 111 8.50 2.74 1.54
N PRO A 112 7.52 2.48 0.67
CA PRO A 112 6.14 2.19 1.07
C PRO A 112 5.98 0.97 1.97
N GLY A 113 6.92 0.01 1.94
CA GLY A 113 6.88 -1.20 2.77
C GLY A 113 7.35 -1.03 4.22
N LEU A 114 7.66 0.19 4.68
CA LEU A 114 7.99 0.46 6.08
C LEU A 114 6.76 0.29 6.97
N VAL A 115 6.87 -0.56 7.99
CA VAL A 115 5.81 -0.84 8.97
C VAL A 115 6.37 -1.01 10.38
N SER A 116 5.67 -0.50 11.39
CA SER A 116 6.08 -0.62 12.79
C SER A 116 6.03 -2.07 13.28
N LEU A 117 7.12 -2.53 13.90
CA LEU A 117 7.18 -3.83 14.57
C LEU A 117 7.08 -3.72 16.09
N GLY A 118 7.41 -2.56 16.64
CA GLY A 118 7.44 -2.37 18.09
C GLY A 118 8.37 -1.25 18.52
N THR A 119 8.63 -1.20 19.83
CA THR A 119 9.50 -0.20 20.46
C THR A 119 10.62 -0.84 21.28
N MET A 120 11.76 -0.16 21.36
CA MET A 120 12.90 -0.50 22.20
C MET A 120 13.48 0.79 22.78
N ASP A 121 13.59 0.89 24.11
CA ASP A 121 14.15 2.05 24.83
C ASP A 121 13.64 3.41 24.28
N ASP A 122 12.32 3.57 24.20
CA ASP A 122 11.58 4.73 23.66
C ASP A 122 11.70 4.97 22.13
N SER A 123 12.38 4.08 21.40
CA SER A 123 12.53 4.18 19.95
C SER A 123 11.61 3.21 19.23
N ARG A 124 10.82 3.70 18.27
CA ARG A 124 9.97 2.85 17.42
C ARG A 124 10.78 2.34 16.23
N LEU A 125 10.72 1.03 16.01
CA LEU A 125 11.31 0.38 14.84
C LEU A 125 10.26 0.17 13.76
N LEU A 126 10.56 0.65 12.56
CA LEU A 126 9.86 0.30 11.34
C LEU A 126 10.76 -0.56 10.46
N LEU A 127 10.24 -1.69 10.00
CA LEU A 127 10.95 -2.58 9.09
C LEU A 127 10.43 -2.40 7.68
N ASN A 128 11.33 -2.31 6.70
CA ASN A 128 10.93 -2.29 5.30
C ASN A 128 10.78 -3.71 4.76
N LEU A 129 9.55 -4.23 4.80
CA LEU A 129 9.26 -5.61 4.38
C LEU A 129 9.52 -5.84 2.88
N GLU A 130 9.49 -4.79 2.05
CA GLU A 130 9.75 -4.90 0.62
C GLU A 130 11.25 -5.07 0.29
N ALA A 131 12.13 -4.68 1.22
CA ALA A 131 13.57 -4.67 1.01
C ALA A 131 14.22 -6.01 1.39
N VAL A 132 13.49 -6.89 2.06
CA VAL A 132 14.01 -8.17 2.56
C VAL A 132 14.28 -9.12 1.39
N PRO A 133 15.49 -9.67 1.26
CA PRO A 133 15.81 -10.60 0.19
C PRO A 133 15.29 -12.00 0.50
N GLY A 134 13.98 -12.22 0.35
CA GLY A 134 13.34 -13.51 0.59
C GLY A 134 12.16 -13.37 1.54
N ILE A 135 12.03 -14.32 2.47
CA ILE A 135 10.90 -14.38 3.40
C ILE A 135 11.31 -13.81 4.76
N VAL A 136 10.38 -13.07 5.38
CA VAL A 136 10.40 -12.81 6.82
C VAL A 136 9.51 -13.87 7.48
N SER A 137 10.08 -14.72 8.32
CA SER A 137 9.30 -15.69 9.08
C SER A 137 8.93 -15.12 10.46
N LEU A 138 7.73 -15.44 10.92
CA LEU A 138 7.23 -15.08 12.25
C LEU A 138 6.76 -16.37 12.96
N SER A 139 7.49 -16.76 13.99
CA SER A 139 7.12 -17.85 14.91
C SER A 139 6.37 -17.33 16.13
N GLY A 140 5.82 -18.23 16.94
CA GLY A 140 4.97 -17.90 18.10
C GLY A 140 3.61 -18.59 18.06
N THR A 141 2.77 -18.34 19.06
CA THR A 141 1.41 -18.90 19.07
C THR A 141 0.58 -18.31 17.94
N GLU A 142 -0.43 -19.05 17.46
CA GLU A 142 -1.29 -18.59 16.37
C GLU A 142 -1.98 -17.24 16.70
N THR A 143 -2.43 -17.08 17.94
CA THR A 143 -3.08 -15.85 18.41
C THR A 143 -2.11 -14.67 18.44
N ASP A 144 -0.89 -14.86 18.94
CA ASP A 144 0.10 -13.79 19.00
C ASP A 144 0.56 -13.36 17.60
N ARG A 145 0.79 -14.34 16.71
CA ARG A 145 1.11 -14.07 15.30
C ARG A 145 -0.02 -13.29 14.62
N ALA A 146 -1.27 -13.73 14.80
CA ALA A 146 -2.43 -13.06 14.20
C ALA A 146 -2.51 -11.58 14.61
N ALA A 147 -2.19 -11.25 15.88
CA ALA A 147 -2.17 -9.88 16.34
C ALA A 147 -1.07 -9.03 15.68
N VAL A 148 0.12 -9.59 15.44
CA VAL A 148 1.20 -8.92 14.66
C VAL A 148 0.76 -8.72 13.21
N PHE A 149 0.24 -9.78 12.57
CA PHE A 149 -0.21 -9.73 11.18
C PHE A 149 -1.33 -8.70 10.96
N ALA A 150 -2.32 -8.65 11.84
CA ALA A 150 -3.40 -7.68 11.81
C ALA A 150 -2.87 -6.25 11.98
N SER A 151 -1.89 -6.05 12.88
CA SER A 151 -1.26 -4.74 13.07
C SER A 151 -0.51 -4.28 11.82
N VAL A 152 0.30 -5.17 11.23
CA VAL A 152 1.06 -4.89 10.01
C VAL A 152 0.10 -4.55 8.85
N ALA A 153 -0.95 -5.35 8.66
CA ALA A 153 -1.95 -5.12 7.63
C ALA A 153 -2.68 -3.78 7.81
N ALA A 154 -3.15 -3.49 9.04
CA ALA A 154 -3.88 -2.27 9.34
C ALA A 154 -3.01 -1.01 9.16
N GLU A 155 -1.74 -1.05 9.57
CA GLU A 155 -0.82 0.08 9.40
C GLU A 155 -0.52 0.33 7.91
N LEU A 156 -0.15 -0.70 7.14
CA LEU A 156 0.13 -0.57 5.72
C LEU A 156 -1.10 -0.09 4.90
N ALA A 157 -2.30 -0.46 5.35
CA ALA A 157 -3.55 -0.02 4.75
C ALA A 157 -3.82 1.47 4.95
N THR A 158 -3.34 2.05 6.07
CA THR A 158 -3.79 3.36 6.56
C THR A 158 -2.69 4.43 6.61
N ASN A 159 -1.42 4.05 6.67
CA ASN A 159 -0.33 5.01 6.80
C ASN A 159 -0.12 5.82 5.49
N GLY A 160 0.50 7.00 5.62
CA GLY A 160 0.67 7.96 4.52
C GLY A 160 1.79 7.62 3.53
N TRP A 161 2.81 6.87 3.94
CA TRP A 161 3.95 6.49 3.09
C TRP A 161 3.74 5.16 2.37
N SER A 162 2.75 4.35 2.74
CA SER A 162 2.36 3.12 2.02
C SER A 162 1.48 3.42 0.80
N ASP A 163 1.76 4.54 0.09
CA ASP A 163 1.04 4.87 -1.13
C ASP A 163 1.31 3.83 -2.23
N ARG A 164 0.29 3.60 -3.07
CA ARG A 164 0.38 2.79 -4.29
C ARG A 164 0.92 1.37 -4.05
N MET A 165 0.35 0.64 -3.09
CA MET A 165 0.69 -0.78 -2.83
C MET A 165 -0.51 -1.72 -2.89
N THR A 166 -0.19 -3.00 -3.05
CA THR A 166 -1.13 -4.12 -2.82
C THR A 166 -0.70 -4.89 -1.58
N ILE A 167 -1.66 -5.25 -0.73
CA ILE A 167 -1.47 -6.10 0.43
C ILE A 167 -2.35 -7.34 0.22
N THR A 168 -1.75 -8.52 0.14
CA THR A 168 -2.50 -9.78 0.04
C THR A 168 -2.44 -10.50 1.37
N LEU A 169 -3.59 -10.68 2.00
CA LEU A 169 -3.79 -11.45 3.23
C LEU A 169 -4.23 -12.85 2.85
N VAL A 170 -3.57 -13.88 3.40
CA VAL A 170 -3.83 -15.27 3.03
C VAL A 170 -4.24 -16.08 4.25
N GLY A 171 -5.48 -16.58 4.22
CA GLY A 171 -6.07 -17.40 5.29
C GLY A 171 -6.38 -16.64 6.58
N PHE A 172 -6.40 -15.30 6.55
CA PHE A 172 -6.78 -14.45 7.68
C PHE A 172 -7.20 -13.05 7.23
N GLY A 173 -7.90 -12.33 8.11
CA GLY A 173 -8.09 -10.88 7.96
C GLY A 173 -9.03 -10.46 6.84
N ASP A 174 -9.96 -11.32 6.41
CA ASP A 174 -11.03 -10.95 5.46
C ASP A 174 -11.78 -9.68 5.92
N ASP A 175 -12.00 -9.58 7.23
CA ASP A 175 -12.61 -8.44 7.91
C ASP A 175 -11.75 -7.17 7.92
N LEU A 176 -10.46 -7.23 7.54
CA LEU A 176 -9.59 -6.05 7.41
C LEU A 176 -9.76 -5.33 6.07
N THR A 177 -10.37 -5.98 5.07
CA THR A 177 -10.58 -5.41 3.73
C THR A 177 -11.24 -4.01 3.74
N PRO A 178 -12.23 -3.70 4.61
CA PRO A 178 -12.83 -2.37 4.71
C PRO A 178 -11.85 -1.24 5.04
N LEU A 179 -10.69 -1.51 5.66
CA LEU A 179 -9.70 -0.47 5.99
C LEU A 179 -9.11 0.18 4.74
N ALA A 180 -8.89 -0.60 3.68
CA ALA A 180 -8.41 -0.11 2.40
C ALA A 180 -8.81 -1.06 1.26
N PRO A 181 -10.07 -1.02 0.78
CA PRO A 181 -10.58 -1.96 -0.22
C PRO A 181 -9.84 -1.97 -1.56
N ASN A 182 -9.13 -0.87 -1.87
CA ASN A 182 -8.34 -0.73 -3.09
C ASN A 182 -6.89 -1.26 -2.95
N ARG A 183 -6.46 -1.60 -1.73
CA ARG A 183 -5.09 -2.07 -1.43
C ARG A 183 -5.09 -3.49 -0.88
N ILE A 184 -6.04 -3.82 -0.01
CA ILE A 184 -6.14 -5.13 0.63
C ILE A 184 -6.86 -6.09 -0.31
N ARG A 185 -6.28 -7.27 -0.46
CA ARG A 185 -6.87 -8.45 -1.11
C ARG A 185 -6.82 -9.61 -0.13
N HIS A 186 -7.92 -10.35 -0.03
CA HIS A 186 -7.97 -11.60 0.72
C HIS A 186 -7.90 -12.79 -0.23
N LEU A 187 -7.12 -13.81 0.14
CA LEU A 187 -7.10 -15.13 -0.48
C LEU A 187 -7.36 -16.19 0.59
N ASP A 188 -8.12 -17.22 0.25
CA ASP A 188 -8.56 -18.21 1.23
C ASP A 188 -7.42 -19.14 1.68
N GLY A 189 -6.43 -19.39 0.82
CA GLY A 189 -5.34 -20.31 1.15
C GLY A 189 -4.13 -20.27 0.22
N PHE A 190 -3.22 -21.21 0.45
CA PHE A 190 -1.92 -21.26 -0.22
C PHE A 190 -2.02 -21.53 -1.74
N GLU A 191 -2.99 -22.34 -2.18
CA GLU A 191 -3.17 -22.66 -3.60
C GLU A 191 -3.46 -21.38 -4.42
N ASP A 192 -4.41 -20.56 -3.96
CA ASP A 192 -4.76 -19.28 -4.59
C ASP A 192 -3.58 -18.30 -4.56
N LEU A 193 -2.82 -18.30 -3.45
CA LEU A 193 -1.60 -17.52 -3.31
C LEU A 193 -0.56 -17.91 -4.36
N LEU A 194 -0.29 -19.20 -4.50
CA LEU A 194 0.70 -19.73 -5.43
C LEU A 194 0.33 -19.39 -6.87
N GLU A 195 -0.94 -19.56 -7.27
CA GLU A 195 -1.42 -19.20 -8.60
C GLU A 195 -1.24 -17.69 -8.87
N THR A 196 -1.77 -16.86 -7.98
CA THR A 196 -1.76 -15.40 -8.11
C THR A 196 -0.33 -14.86 -8.17
N MET A 197 0.52 -15.26 -7.22
CA MET A 197 1.87 -14.72 -7.11
C MET A 197 2.82 -15.30 -8.16
N SER A 198 2.60 -16.52 -8.65
CA SER A 198 3.35 -17.05 -9.79
C SER A 198 3.12 -16.23 -11.05
N ALA A 199 1.86 -15.86 -11.32
CA ALA A 199 1.51 -15.02 -12.47
C ALA A 199 2.11 -13.62 -12.33
N GLU A 200 1.93 -13.00 -11.16
CA GLU A 200 2.43 -11.65 -10.89
C GLU A 200 3.96 -11.56 -10.94
N THR A 201 4.66 -12.51 -10.32
CA THR A 201 6.12 -12.59 -10.34
C THR A 201 6.65 -12.68 -11.77
N ARG A 202 6.01 -13.49 -12.62
CA ARG A 202 6.36 -13.61 -14.04
C ARG A 202 6.13 -12.30 -14.80
N GLN A 203 4.99 -11.63 -14.57
CA GLN A 203 4.66 -10.35 -15.20
C GLN A 203 5.67 -9.26 -14.79
N ARG A 204 5.93 -9.10 -13.49
CA ARG A 204 6.88 -8.11 -12.97
C ARG A 204 8.29 -8.36 -13.49
N ARG A 205 8.76 -9.61 -13.51
CA ARG A 205 10.08 -9.96 -14.07
C ARG A 205 10.19 -9.58 -15.54
N GLY A 206 9.18 -9.91 -16.34
CA GLY A 206 9.15 -9.57 -17.78
C GLY A 206 9.17 -8.06 -18.01
N ALA A 207 8.37 -7.31 -17.26
CA ALA A 207 8.24 -5.88 -17.44
C ALA A 207 9.45 -5.09 -16.85
N LEU A 208 10.08 -5.58 -15.78
CA LEU A 208 11.36 -5.05 -15.26
C LEU A 208 12.49 -5.25 -16.27
N GLY A 209 12.56 -6.45 -16.88
CA GLY A 209 13.51 -6.75 -17.95
C GLY A 209 13.30 -5.88 -19.20
N ALA A 210 12.05 -5.63 -19.59
CA ALA A 210 11.73 -4.75 -20.71
C ALA A 210 12.10 -3.28 -20.45
N ALA A 211 12.01 -2.83 -19.20
CA ALA A 211 12.42 -1.49 -18.78
C ALA A 211 13.95 -1.34 -18.62
N GLY A 212 14.71 -2.43 -18.66
CA GLY A 212 16.17 -2.42 -18.49
C GLY A 212 16.62 -2.02 -17.09
N HIS A 213 15.79 -2.30 -16.08
CA HIS A 213 16.10 -2.00 -14.68
C HIS A 213 16.49 -3.25 -13.89
N ASP A 214 17.33 -3.06 -12.88
CA ASP A 214 17.74 -4.14 -11.98
C ASP A 214 16.73 -4.41 -10.87
N SER A 215 16.03 -3.37 -10.41
CA SER A 215 15.04 -3.51 -9.34
C SER A 215 13.95 -2.46 -9.44
N VAL A 216 12.81 -2.74 -8.81
CA VAL A 216 11.72 -1.77 -8.62
C VAL A 216 12.20 -0.51 -7.91
N LEU A 217 13.05 -0.64 -6.89
CA LEU A 217 13.58 0.51 -6.14
C LEU A 217 14.38 1.46 -7.04
N THR A 218 15.22 0.91 -7.94
CA THR A 218 15.97 1.71 -8.93
C THR A 218 15.04 2.51 -9.84
N GLY A 219 13.85 1.97 -10.15
CA GLY A 219 12.84 2.62 -10.98
C GLY A 219 12.05 3.75 -10.29
N ARG A 220 12.19 3.95 -8.97
CA ARG A 220 11.46 4.99 -8.22
C ARG A 220 12.11 6.37 -8.29
N THR A 221 13.34 6.47 -8.78
CA THR A 221 14.07 7.74 -8.95
C THR A 221 14.56 7.96 -10.37
N GLY A 222 14.82 9.22 -10.72
CA GLY A 222 15.40 9.60 -12.02
C GLY A 222 14.44 9.44 -13.21
N PRO A 223 14.97 9.33 -14.45
CA PRO A 223 14.15 9.28 -15.69
C PRO A 223 13.19 8.08 -15.77
N ALA A 224 13.36 7.10 -14.88
CA ALA A 224 12.59 5.85 -14.81
C ALA A 224 11.29 5.95 -14.00
N GLN A 225 11.04 7.08 -13.32
CA GLN A 225 9.91 7.30 -12.41
C GLN A 225 8.52 7.08 -13.07
N HIS A 226 8.45 7.10 -14.40
CA HIS A 226 7.21 6.88 -15.17
C HIS A 226 6.66 5.46 -15.05
N THR A 227 7.47 4.49 -14.64
CA THR A 227 7.09 3.06 -14.63
C THR A 227 6.26 2.65 -13.41
N ARG A 228 6.05 3.57 -12.45
CA ARG A 228 5.10 3.48 -11.30
C ARG A 228 4.89 2.07 -10.73
N TRP A 229 5.98 1.41 -10.36
CA TRP A 229 5.95 0.07 -9.77
C TRP A 229 5.43 0.10 -8.33
N ALA A 230 4.21 -0.41 -8.15
CA ALA A 230 3.59 -0.61 -6.84
C ALA A 230 4.24 -1.81 -6.12
N PRO A 231 4.71 -1.68 -4.87
CA PRO A 231 5.09 -2.85 -4.09
C PRO A 231 3.89 -3.76 -3.85
N HIS A 232 4.18 -5.03 -3.58
CA HIS A 232 3.18 -6.01 -3.16
C HIS A 232 3.67 -6.73 -1.91
N LEU A 233 2.96 -6.58 -0.80
CA LEU A 233 3.24 -7.32 0.43
C LEU A 233 2.25 -8.48 0.57
N VAL A 234 2.79 -9.67 0.76
CA VAL A 234 2.03 -10.89 1.03
C VAL A 234 2.19 -11.25 2.50
N LEU A 235 1.07 -11.34 3.20
CA LEU A 235 0.99 -11.78 4.58
C LEU A 235 0.31 -13.16 4.60
N LEU A 236 1.07 -14.18 4.97
CA LEU A 236 0.57 -15.56 5.09
C LEU A 236 0.61 -15.95 6.57
N ALA A 237 -0.54 -15.88 7.26
CA ALA A 237 -0.59 -16.19 8.69
C ALA A 237 -0.57 -17.69 8.99
N ALA A 238 -1.09 -18.50 8.06
CA ALA A 238 -1.11 -19.96 8.15
C ALA A 238 0.31 -20.55 8.06
N GLN A 239 0.51 -21.68 8.72
CA GLN A 239 1.77 -22.43 8.63
C GLN A 239 1.76 -23.25 7.34
N PRO A 240 2.66 -22.97 6.38
CA PRO A 240 2.77 -23.78 5.17
C PRO A 240 3.30 -25.18 5.53
N SER A 241 2.82 -26.19 4.81
CA SER A 241 3.46 -27.52 4.80
C SER A 241 4.86 -27.44 4.18
N ASP A 242 5.69 -28.47 4.40
CA ASP A 242 7.06 -28.51 3.87
C ASP A 242 7.12 -28.29 2.34
N GLU A 243 6.15 -28.82 1.60
CA GLU A 243 6.07 -28.65 0.14
C GLU A 243 5.75 -27.20 -0.24
N GLU A 244 4.72 -26.63 0.40
CA GLU A 244 4.30 -25.25 0.20
C GLU A 244 5.42 -24.26 0.58
N ALA A 245 6.14 -24.55 1.67
CA ALA A 245 7.28 -23.75 2.12
C ALA A 245 8.39 -23.70 1.06
N ARG A 246 8.71 -24.82 0.40
CA ARG A 246 9.69 -24.82 -0.70
C ARG A 246 9.19 -24.04 -1.91
N GLN A 247 7.92 -24.17 -2.28
CA GLN A 247 7.33 -23.44 -3.41
C GLN A 247 7.33 -21.92 -3.13
N LEU A 248 7.05 -21.53 -1.89
CA LEU A 248 7.12 -20.15 -1.45
C LEU A 248 8.55 -19.61 -1.47
N ALA A 249 9.54 -20.40 -1.05
CA ALA A 249 10.96 -20.05 -1.17
C ALA A 249 11.37 -19.80 -2.63
N GLU A 250 10.90 -20.63 -3.57
CA GLU A 250 11.15 -20.45 -5.00
C GLU A 250 10.53 -19.16 -5.54
N LEU A 251 9.30 -18.82 -5.11
CA LEU A 251 8.68 -17.52 -5.42
C LEU A 251 9.45 -16.35 -4.82
N ALA A 252 9.87 -16.48 -3.57
CA ALA A 252 10.49 -15.40 -2.80
C ALA A 252 11.94 -15.09 -3.21
N ALA A 253 12.61 -16.00 -3.93
CA ALA A 253 14.03 -15.88 -4.29
C ALA A 253 14.41 -14.55 -5.01
N ASP A 254 13.51 -14.01 -5.84
CA ASP A 254 13.71 -12.74 -6.56
C ASP A 254 12.84 -11.59 -6.02
N ALA A 255 12.10 -11.80 -4.93
CA ALA A 255 11.02 -10.93 -4.50
C ALA A 255 11.46 -9.48 -4.24
N GLY A 256 12.58 -9.29 -3.53
CA GLY A 256 13.10 -7.95 -3.23
C GLY A 256 13.43 -7.13 -4.47
N ARG A 257 13.91 -7.74 -5.56
CA ARG A 257 14.13 -7.04 -6.84
C ARG A 257 12.83 -6.61 -7.50
N LEU A 258 11.77 -7.41 -7.33
CA LEU A 258 10.44 -7.20 -7.91
C LEU A 258 9.54 -6.31 -7.05
N GLY A 259 10.04 -5.82 -5.91
CA GLY A 259 9.24 -5.05 -4.94
C GLY A 259 8.13 -5.89 -4.32
N ILE A 260 8.38 -7.18 -4.10
CA ILE A 260 7.48 -8.09 -3.40
C ILE A 260 8.09 -8.43 -2.05
N GLY A 261 7.31 -8.35 -0.98
CA GLY A 261 7.73 -8.79 0.36
C GLY A 261 6.81 -9.88 0.89
N TYR A 262 7.38 -10.85 1.60
CA TYR A 262 6.65 -11.98 2.19
C TYR A 262 6.86 -11.99 3.71
N LEU A 263 5.77 -11.91 4.48
CA LEU A 263 5.75 -12.17 5.92
C LEU A 263 4.93 -13.45 6.15
N VAL A 264 5.54 -14.46 6.76
CA VAL A 264 4.98 -15.82 6.81
C VAL A 264 5.00 -16.38 8.24
N GLY A 265 3.85 -16.84 8.70
CA GLY A 265 3.71 -17.53 9.98
C GLY A 265 4.34 -18.93 9.91
N THR A 266 5.12 -19.29 10.93
CA THR A 266 5.71 -20.63 11.06
C THR A 266 5.45 -21.20 12.45
N GLY A 267 5.32 -22.53 12.55
CA GLY A 267 5.20 -23.26 13.82
C GLY A 267 6.48 -23.44 14.61
N GLY A 268 7.51 -22.64 14.29
CA GLY A 268 8.84 -22.76 14.89
C GLY A 268 9.78 -23.69 14.12
N THR A 269 9.40 -24.11 12.92
CA THR A 269 10.31 -24.77 11.97
C THR A 269 10.99 -23.74 11.08
N ASP A 270 12.27 -23.95 10.80
CA ASP A 270 13.04 -23.13 9.86
C ASP A 270 12.36 -23.15 8.49
N LEU A 271 11.92 -21.97 8.04
CA LEU A 271 11.29 -21.84 6.75
C LEU A 271 12.39 -21.69 5.68
N PRO A 272 12.43 -22.55 4.64
CA PRO A 272 13.39 -22.38 3.55
C PRO A 272 13.25 -20.99 2.92
N GLY A 273 14.38 -20.35 2.61
CA GLY A 273 14.36 -18.99 2.03
C GLY A 273 13.99 -17.87 3.00
N ALA A 274 13.84 -18.15 4.31
CA ALA A 274 13.78 -17.10 5.32
C ALA A 274 15.10 -16.34 5.35
N ALA A 275 15.03 -15.04 5.07
CA ALA A 275 16.15 -14.12 5.23
C ALA A 275 16.25 -13.63 6.66
N TRP A 276 15.10 -13.38 7.29
CA TRP A 276 14.98 -13.00 8.69
C TRP A 276 13.95 -13.86 9.39
N GLU A 277 14.29 -14.23 10.61
CA GLU A 277 13.45 -15.03 11.48
C GLU A 277 13.11 -14.19 12.70
N MET A 278 11.81 -14.09 12.97
CA MET A 278 11.25 -13.39 14.12
C MET A 278 10.43 -14.34 14.96
N GLU A 279 10.31 -14.03 16.24
CA GLU A 279 9.44 -14.72 17.18
C GLU A 279 8.59 -13.69 17.92
N ILE A 280 7.27 -13.90 17.97
CA ILE A 280 6.41 -13.21 18.92
C ILE A 280 6.18 -14.12 20.14
N THR A 281 6.58 -13.63 21.31
CA THR A 281 6.41 -14.33 22.58
C THR A 281 5.01 -14.07 23.16
N GLY A 282 4.54 -14.97 24.03
CA GLY A 282 3.27 -14.79 24.74
C GLY A 282 3.24 -13.63 25.75
N GLU A 283 4.39 -13.00 26.01
CA GLU A 283 4.51 -11.77 26.82
C GLU A 283 4.38 -10.49 25.97
N GLY A 284 4.17 -10.62 24.66
CA GLY A 284 4.07 -9.47 23.74
C GLY A 284 5.42 -8.90 23.33
N ARG A 285 6.51 -9.68 23.44
CA ARG A 285 7.85 -9.30 22.98
C ARG A 285 8.14 -9.88 21.60
N LEU A 286 8.61 -9.06 20.67
CA LEU A 286 9.06 -9.50 19.34
C LEU A 286 10.59 -9.62 19.33
N LEU A 287 11.09 -10.83 19.07
CA LEU A 287 12.50 -11.15 19.00
C LEU A 287 12.92 -11.25 17.53
N ALA A 288 14.03 -10.64 17.14
CA ALA A 288 14.67 -10.88 15.85
C ALA A 288 16.19 -11.08 16.06
N PRO A 289 16.63 -12.29 16.41
CA PRO A 289 18.00 -12.55 16.86
C PRO A 289 19.08 -12.18 15.85
N LEU A 290 18.85 -12.42 14.56
CA LEU A 290 19.80 -12.05 13.49
C LEU A 290 20.01 -10.54 13.35
N LEU A 291 19.02 -9.76 13.80
CA LEU A 291 19.07 -8.30 13.83
C LEU A 291 19.53 -7.77 15.20
N GLY A 292 19.68 -8.66 16.20
CA GLY A 292 19.99 -8.28 17.58
C GLY A 292 18.86 -7.48 18.24
N LEU A 293 17.61 -7.73 17.86
CA LEU A 293 16.46 -6.94 18.30
C LEU A 293 15.59 -7.71 19.30
N GLU A 294 15.13 -6.98 20.31
CA GLU A 294 14.10 -7.39 21.24
C GLU A 294 13.19 -6.17 21.48
N LEU A 295 11.94 -6.26 21.04
CA LEU A 295 10.99 -5.15 21.02
C LEU A 295 9.78 -5.44 21.89
N ASP A 296 9.21 -4.41 22.50
CA ASP A 296 7.80 -4.42 22.88
C ASP A 296 6.98 -4.39 21.59
N ALA A 297 6.30 -5.50 21.29
CA ALA A 297 5.70 -5.70 19.98
C ALA A 297 4.51 -4.76 19.75
N GLN A 298 4.40 -4.25 18.53
CA GLN A 298 3.18 -3.61 18.07
C GLN A 298 2.17 -4.73 17.72
N LEU A 299 1.03 -4.74 18.42
CA LEU A 299 0.01 -5.77 18.30
C LEU A 299 -1.36 -5.15 18.06
N LEU A 300 -2.19 -5.85 17.28
CA LEU A 300 -3.61 -5.57 17.12
C LEU A 300 -4.41 -6.85 17.39
N PRO A 301 -4.67 -7.20 18.67
CA PRO A 301 -5.46 -8.38 19.02
C PRO A 301 -6.87 -8.32 18.42
N VAL A 302 -7.48 -9.49 18.17
CA VAL A 302 -8.75 -9.66 17.44
C VAL A 302 -9.89 -8.75 17.95
N ALA A 303 -10.01 -8.53 19.26
CA ALA A 303 -11.04 -7.64 19.80
C ALA A 303 -10.83 -6.18 19.36
N GLN A 304 -9.59 -5.69 19.43
CA GLN A 304 -9.23 -4.35 18.98
C GLN A 304 -9.29 -4.24 17.46
N GLN A 305 -8.89 -5.27 16.73
CA GLN A 305 -9.00 -5.35 15.28
C GLN A 305 -10.45 -5.08 14.82
N ARG A 306 -11.42 -5.80 15.41
CA ARG A 306 -12.85 -5.63 15.06
C ARG A 306 -13.34 -4.22 15.33
N ALA A 307 -12.98 -3.66 16.48
CA ALA A 307 -13.32 -2.28 16.84
C ALA A 307 -12.70 -1.26 15.87
N VAL A 308 -11.45 -1.46 15.42
CA VAL A 308 -10.85 -0.60 14.37
C VAL A 308 -11.63 -0.71 13.06
N VAL A 309 -11.98 -1.92 12.62
CA VAL A 309 -12.76 -2.12 11.39
C VAL A 309 -14.14 -1.47 11.49
N GLU A 310 -14.79 -1.58 12.65
CA GLU A 310 -16.07 -0.93 12.93
C GLU A 310 -15.96 0.59 12.77
N LEU A 311 -14.94 1.22 13.37
CA LEU A 311 -14.68 2.65 13.23
C LEU A 311 -14.54 3.11 11.77
N PHE A 312 -13.89 2.30 10.92
CA PHE A 312 -13.73 2.60 9.50
C PHE A 312 -15.02 2.40 8.71
N THR A 313 -15.76 1.32 9.01
CA THR A 313 -17.00 0.98 8.32
C THR A 313 -18.09 2.02 8.61
N ASP A 314 -18.18 2.47 9.87
CA ASP A 314 -19.13 3.49 10.30
C ASP A 314 -18.78 4.89 9.76
N ALA A 315 -17.50 5.15 9.52
CA ALA A 315 -17.04 6.38 8.90
C ALA A 315 -17.27 6.43 7.38
N ASP A 316 -17.53 5.30 6.72
CA ASP A 316 -17.82 5.26 5.28
C ASP A 316 -19.27 5.72 5.01
N PRO A 317 -19.48 6.88 4.35
CA PRO A 317 -20.82 7.41 4.07
C PRO A 317 -21.69 6.51 3.19
N GLY A 318 -21.14 5.47 2.57
CA GLY A 318 -21.90 4.42 1.87
C GLY A 318 -22.64 3.45 2.80
N SER A 319 -22.28 3.39 4.07
CA SER A 319 -22.78 2.47 5.09
C SER A 319 -23.73 3.19 6.06
N GLY A 320 -24.80 3.80 5.57
CA GLY A 320 -25.77 4.49 6.44
C GLY A 320 -26.57 3.51 7.33
N PRO A 321 -26.92 3.88 8.58
CA PRO A 321 -27.73 3.02 9.46
C PRO A 321 -29.19 3.04 8.99
N GLY A 322 -29.66 1.95 8.38
CA GLY A 322 -30.99 1.91 7.81
C GLY A 322 -31.46 0.59 7.21
N SER A 323 -31.26 -0.54 7.88
CA SER A 323 -31.97 -1.80 7.59
C SER A 323 -32.73 -2.29 8.83
N GLY A 324 -33.76 -1.53 9.22
CA GLY A 324 -34.81 -2.02 10.11
C GLY A 324 -35.69 -3.09 9.43
N PRO A 325 -36.50 -3.87 10.17
CA PRO A 325 -37.04 -5.17 9.70
C PRO A 325 -38.14 -5.13 8.62
N GLU A 326 -38.48 -3.99 8.05
CA GLU A 326 -39.57 -3.88 7.07
C GLU A 326 -39.14 -3.02 5.87
N GLY A 327 -38.68 -3.67 4.79
CA GLY A 327 -38.56 -3.02 3.48
C GLY A 327 -37.46 -3.55 2.54
N GLY A 328 -37.79 -4.61 1.77
CA GLY A 328 -37.07 -5.00 0.55
C GLY A 328 -35.72 -5.71 0.74
N PRO A 329 -35.27 -6.53 -0.24
CA PRO A 329 -33.96 -7.17 -0.15
C PRO A 329 -32.89 -6.07 -0.21
N GLY A 330 -32.25 -5.81 0.93
CA GLY A 330 -31.05 -4.98 0.98
C GLY A 330 -29.94 -5.58 0.09
N PRO A 331 -28.98 -4.77 -0.38
CA PRO A 331 -27.84 -5.28 -1.11
C PRO A 331 -27.12 -6.31 -0.24
N SER A 332 -26.79 -7.47 -0.82
CA SER A 332 -26.17 -8.55 -0.06
C SER A 332 -24.85 -8.06 0.51
N ALA A 333 -24.52 -8.47 1.74
CA ALA A 333 -23.26 -8.22 2.43
C ALA A 333 -22.02 -8.78 1.71
N ASN A 334 -22.20 -9.31 0.49
CA ASN A 334 -21.18 -9.90 -0.37
C ASN A 334 -21.10 -9.20 -1.73
N THR A 335 -21.65 -7.98 -1.84
CA THR A 335 -21.54 -7.18 -3.06
C THR A 335 -20.27 -6.34 -2.98
N PRO A 336 -19.23 -6.61 -3.80
CA PRO A 336 -18.05 -5.77 -3.81
C PRO A 336 -18.45 -4.31 -4.08
N PRO A 337 -17.82 -3.32 -3.42
CA PRO A 337 -18.22 -1.91 -3.47
C PRO A 337 -18.10 -1.24 -4.86
N PHE A 338 -17.70 -2.00 -5.89
CA PHE A 338 -17.56 -1.54 -7.27
C PHE A 338 -18.58 -2.14 -8.25
N LEU A 339 -19.57 -2.93 -7.82
CA LEU A 339 -20.75 -3.14 -8.67
C LEU A 339 -21.65 -1.91 -8.57
N VAL A 340 -21.47 -1.03 -9.55
CA VAL A 340 -22.46 -0.01 -9.89
C VAL A 340 -23.81 -0.73 -10.07
N ASP A 341 -24.78 -0.43 -9.22
CA ASP A 341 -26.14 -0.93 -9.40
C ASP A 341 -26.70 -0.36 -10.72
N ILE A 342 -26.85 -1.22 -11.73
CA ILE A 342 -27.40 -0.85 -13.04
C ILE A 342 -28.93 -0.99 -13.09
N SER A 343 -29.60 -1.28 -11.97
CA SER A 343 -31.05 -1.25 -11.87
C SER A 343 -31.59 0.18 -12.03
N GLU A 344 -32.87 0.31 -12.36
CA GLU A 344 -33.58 1.61 -12.48
C GLU A 344 -33.46 2.48 -11.21
N GLN A 345 -33.14 1.89 -10.05
CA GLN A 345 -33.11 2.55 -8.75
C GLN A 345 -31.71 3.00 -8.29
N GLY A 346 -30.63 2.43 -8.84
CA GLY A 346 -29.25 2.70 -8.42
C GLY A 346 -28.29 3.17 -9.53
N ARG A 347 -28.75 3.27 -10.78
CA ARG A 347 -27.89 3.65 -11.92
C ARG A 347 -27.25 5.05 -11.74
N PRO A 348 -25.93 5.20 -11.98
CA PRO A 348 -25.29 6.50 -12.00
C PRO A 348 -25.90 7.41 -13.05
N ALA A 349 -25.89 8.71 -12.77
CA ALA A 349 -26.36 9.73 -13.71
C ALA A 349 -25.60 9.70 -15.05
N VAL A 350 -24.37 9.17 -15.08
CA VAL A 350 -23.57 8.94 -16.29
C VAL A 350 -22.80 7.63 -16.16
N TYR A 351 -22.90 6.73 -17.13
CA TYR A 351 -22.04 5.53 -17.21
C TYR A 351 -21.87 5.02 -18.65
N ALA A 352 -20.81 4.24 -18.90
CA ALA A 352 -20.57 3.61 -20.20
C ALA A 352 -20.50 2.09 -20.07
N ARG A 353 -21.17 1.39 -20.98
CA ARG A 353 -21.10 -0.06 -21.13
C ARG A 353 -20.08 -0.40 -22.21
N LEU A 354 -18.95 -0.98 -21.81
CA LEU A 354 -17.83 -1.31 -22.71
C LEU A 354 -17.87 -2.77 -23.19
N VAL A 355 -18.51 -3.65 -22.42
CA VAL A 355 -18.66 -5.08 -22.75
C VAL A 355 -20.01 -5.30 -23.44
N GLY A 356 -19.97 -5.80 -24.68
CA GLY A 356 -21.14 -5.92 -25.56
C GLY A 356 -21.26 -4.71 -26.50
N SER A 357 -22.49 -4.29 -26.83
CA SER A 357 -22.69 -3.04 -27.57
C SER A 357 -22.24 -1.84 -26.75
N TYR A 358 -21.33 -1.04 -27.30
CA TYR A 358 -20.86 0.17 -26.66
C TYR A 358 -22.00 1.19 -26.53
N GLU A 359 -22.22 1.68 -25.32
CA GLU A 359 -23.32 2.59 -25.01
C GLU A 359 -22.92 3.54 -23.88
N ILE A 360 -23.13 4.85 -24.04
CA ILE A 360 -23.05 5.84 -22.96
C ILE A 360 -24.47 6.23 -22.57
N ILE A 361 -24.76 6.20 -21.28
CA ILE A 361 -26.06 6.57 -20.73
C ILE A 361 -25.86 7.79 -19.84
N GLY A 362 -26.76 8.77 -19.96
CA GLY A 362 -26.76 9.98 -19.13
C GLY A 362 -25.95 11.16 -19.67
N LEU A 363 -25.29 11.00 -20.82
CA LEU A 363 -24.71 12.09 -21.60
C LEU A 363 -25.30 12.06 -23.01
N ASP A 364 -25.56 13.24 -23.56
CA ASP A 364 -25.91 13.36 -24.98
C ASP A 364 -24.69 13.02 -25.84
N THR A 365 -24.94 12.31 -26.94
CA THR A 365 -23.91 12.01 -27.93
C THR A 365 -23.35 13.31 -28.48
N PRO A 366 -22.04 13.59 -28.38
CA PRO A 366 -21.47 14.84 -28.88
C PRO A 366 -21.66 14.94 -30.40
N ASP A 367 -22.21 16.07 -30.85
CA ASP A 367 -22.44 16.36 -32.27
C ASP A 367 -21.14 16.66 -33.03
N GLY A 368 -21.03 16.13 -34.25
CA GLY A 368 -19.98 16.49 -35.21
C GLY A 368 -19.03 15.35 -35.58
N GLU A 369 -18.13 15.63 -36.53
CA GLU A 369 -17.24 14.65 -37.18
C GLU A 369 -16.28 13.92 -36.24
N ARG A 370 -16.06 14.46 -35.03
CA ARG A 370 -15.12 13.90 -34.02
C ARG A 370 -15.83 13.10 -32.91
N SER A 371 -17.13 12.87 -33.03
CA SER A 371 -17.92 12.15 -32.03
C SER A 371 -17.32 10.77 -31.70
N ALA A 372 -16.97 9.97 -32.71
CA ALA A 372 -16.38 8.65 -32.52
C ALA A 372 -15.07 8.68 -31.70
N LEU A 373 -14.19 9.65 -31.95
CA LEU A 373 -12.93 9.81 -31.21
C LEU A 373 -13.16 10.22 -29.74
N LEU A 374 -14.20 11.00 -29.45
CA LEU A 374 -14.55 11.37 -28.08
C LEU A 374 -15.07 10.15 -27.29
N HIS A 375 -15.82 9.26 -27.94
CA HIS A 375 -16.27 8.01 -27.35
C HIS A 375 -15.10 7.06 -27.05
N GLU A 376 -14.16 6.93 -27.98
CA GLU A 376 -12.93 6.16 -27.78
C GLU A 376 -12.06 6.75 -26.66
N ALA A 377 -11.93 8.08 -26.60
CA ALA A 377 -11.19 8.77 -25.55
C ALA A 377 -11.83 8.51 -24.18
N LEU A 378 -13.15 8.64 -24.08
CA LEU A 378 -13.89 8.38 -22.85
C LEU A 378 -13.81 6.90 -22.44
N ALA A 379 -13.90 5.96 -23.38
CA ALA A 379 -13.74 4.54 -23.09
C ALA A 379 -12.34 4.22 -22.53
N LEU A 380 -11.30 4.80 -23.12
CA LEU A 380 -9.93 4.67 -22.64
C LEU A 380 -9.77 5.27 -21.24
N LEU A 381 -10.29 6.48 -21.01
CA LEU A 381 -10.22 7.14 -19.69
C LEU A 381 -11.02 6.39 -18.61
N LEU A 382 -12.14 5.77 -18.96
CA LEU A 382 -12.92 4.94 -18.02
C LEU A 382 -12.23 3.63 -17.63
N LEU A 383 -11.41 3.07 -18.54
CA LEU A 383 -10.57 1.89 -18.27
C LEU A 383 -9.29 2.25 -17.48
N HIS A 384 -8.90 3.51 -17.51
CA HIS A 384 -7.72 4.06 -16.85
C HIS A 384 -8.12 5.14 -15.84
N ARG A 385 -8.78 4.71 -14.76
CA ARG A 385 -9.33 5.59 -13.71
C ARG A 385 -8.26 6.43 -12.99
N GLU A 386 -7.00 6.01 -13.09
CA GLU A 386 -5.79 6.70 -12.64
C GLU A 386 -5.34 7.87 -13.54
N GLY A 387 -6.04 8.09 -14.66
CA GLY A 387 -5.74 9.11 -15.66
C GLY A 387 -4.70 8.66 -16.69
N VAL A 388 -4.80 9.17 -17.91
CA VAL A 388 -3.91 8.80 -19.03
C VAL A 388 -3.09 10.01 -19.46
N HIS A 389 -1.78 9.82 -19.63
CA HIS A 389 -0.92 10.88 -20.14
C HIS A 389 -1.35 11.31 -21.56
N PRO A 390 -1.40 12.61 -21.90
CA PRO A 390 -1.94 13.08 -23.18
C PRO A 390 -1.30 12.45 -24.42
N ARG A 391 0.00 12.13 -24.36
CA ARG A 391 0.71 11.42 -25.44
C ARG A 391 0.23 9.97 -25.62
N VAL A 392 -0.08 9.26 -24.55
CA VAL A 392 -0.58 7.88 -24.59
C VAL A 392 -2.01 7.87 -25.13
N LEU A 393 -2.86 8.76 -24.62
CA LEU A 393 -4.20 9.00 -25.13
C LEU A 393 -4.17 9.32 -26.64
N SER A 394 -3.27 10.21 -27.07
CA SER A 394 -3.10 10.56 -28.48
C SER A 394 -2.65 9.37 -29.35
N SER A 395 -1.71 8.56 -28.86
CA SER A 395 -1.25 7.37 -29.61
C SER A 395 -2.33 6.30 -29.74
N ALA A 396 -3.22 6.19 -28.76
CA ALA A 396 -4.36 5.28 -28.81
C ALA A 396 -5.46 5.78 -29.76
N LEU A 397 -5.75 7.08 -29.75
CA LEU A 397 -6.75 7.70 -30.63
C LEU A 397 -6.31 7.80 -32.09
N TRP A 398 -5.01 7.97 -32.35
CA TRP A 398 -4.46 8.07 -33.70
C TRP A 398 -3.27 7.12 -33.89
N PRO A 399 -3.50 5.81 -34.02
CA PRO A 399 -2.43 4.82 -34.16
C PRO A 399 -1.63 4.98 -35.46
N ARG A 400 -2.17 5.70 -36.45
CA ARG A 400 -1.49 6.05 -37.72
C ARG A 400 -0.89 7.47 -37.72
N GLY A 401 -0.93 8.16 -36.59
CA GLY A 401 -0.47 9.54 -36.44
C GLY A 401 -1.50 10.59 -36.83
N VAL A 402 -1.34 11.79 -36.28
CA VAL A 402 -2.16 12.99 -36.53
C VAL A 402 -1.27 14.24 -36.39
N THR A 403 -1.69 15.37 -36.96
CA THR A 403 -1.00 16.65 -36.78
C THR A 403 -1.12 17.16 -35.34
N ALA A 404 -0.09 17.87 -34.86
CA ALA A 404 -0.03 18.40 -33.50
C ALA A 404 -1.21 19.33 -33.18
N ASP A 405 -1.58 20.22 -34.12
CA ASP A 405 -2.68 21.17 -33.94
C ASP A 405 -4.03 20.47 -33.72
N VAL A 406 -4.28 19.35 -34.41
CA VAL A 406 -5.54 18.59 -34.27
C VAL A 406 -5.56 17.81 -32.97
N ARG A 407 -4.41 17.25 -32.57
CA ARG A 407 -4.22 16.56 -31.29
C ARG A 407 -4.47 17.50 -30.12
N ASP A 408 -3.78 18.63 -30.10
CA ASP A 408 -3.78 19.56 -28.97
C ASP A 408 -5.17 20.22 -28.81
N ALA A 409 -5.82 20.57 -29.93
CA ALA A 409 -7.19 21.10 -29.92
C ALA A 409 -8.26 20.09 -29.44
N LEU A 410 -8.03 18.77 -29.56
CA LEU A 410 -8.94 17.76 -28.99
C LEU A 410 -8.66 17.58 -27.48
N LEU A 411 -7.38 17.51 -27.10
CA LEU A 411 -6.97 17.34 -25.71
C LEU A 411 -7.38 18.53 -24.82
N GLU A 412 -7.35 19.76 -25.32
CA GLU A 412 -7.84 20.94 -24.59
C GLU A 412 -9.37 20.95 -24.39
N ARG A 413 -10.11 20.14 -25.16
CA ARG A 413 -11.58 20.06 -25.11
C ARG A 413 -12.10 18.87 -24.31
N LEU A 414 -11.23 17.92 -23.98
CA LEU A 414 -11.47 16.81 -23.05
C LEU A 414 -11.21 17.30 -21.62
#